data_AF-A0A357D2N3-F1
#
_entry.id   AF-A0A357D2N3-F1
#
_cell.length_a   1.000
_cell.length_b   1.000
_cell.length_c   1.000
_cell.angle_alpha   90.00
_cell.angle_beta   90.00
_cell.angle_gamma   90.00
#
_symmetry.space_group_name_H-M   'P 1'
#
loop_
_entity.id
_entity.type
_entity.pdbx_description
1 polymer ?
#
loop_
_entity_poly.entity_id
_entity_poly.type
_entity_poly.pdbx_seq_one_letter_code
_entity_poly.pdbx_strand_id
1 'polypeptide(L)'
;FRYSGIRNEVEAQMRELRKQGIQPMLVRLSDKASVQFAYEAGHKDGRVSNAPKLFSGPYCLCHIIYRDPTVKWAKVEGIPKKEFQKMRNEGKDPLRTLYGI
;
A
#
# COMPACT_ATOMS: atom_id res chain seq x y z
N PHE A 1 -13.61 13.50 7.24
CA PHE A 1 -12.42 14.16 6.67
C PHE A 1 -11.99 13.40 5.42
N ARG A 2 -12.20 13.97 4.22
CA ARG A 2 -11.62 13.45 2.97
C ARG A 2 -10.19 14.00 2.90
N TYR A 3 -9.20 13.13 3.04
CA TYR A 3 -7.82 13.50 2.71
C TYR A 3 -7.78 13.84 1.21
N SER A 4 -7.10 14.92 0.84
CA SER A 4 -7.10 15.57 -0.48
C SER A 4 -6.48 14.76 -1.64
N GLY A 5 -6.38 13.43 -1.51
CA GLY A 5 -5.89 12.50 -2.52
C GLY A 5 -5.67 11.10 -1.95
N ILE A 6 -5.63 10.08 -2.81
CA ILE A 6 -5.36 8.68 -2.43
C ILE A 6 -4.03 8.57 -1.69
N ARG A 7 -3.02 9.30 -2.16
CA ARG A 7 -1.70 9.31 -1.53
C ARG A 7 -1.76 9.71 -0.05
N ASN A 8 -2.48 10.79 0.27
CA ASN A 8 -2.60 11.30 1.63
C ASN A 8 -3.35 10.32 2.55
N GLU A 9 -4.38 9.66 2.02
CA GLU A 9 -5.13 8.64 2.76
C GLU A 9 -4.26 7.41 3.07
N VAL A 10 -3.50 6.93 2.09
CA VAL A 10 -2.56 5.82 2.27
C VAL A 10 -1.47 6.18 3.30
N GLU A 11 -0.90 7.38 3.24
CA GLU A 11 0.08 7.84 4.22
C GLU A 11 -0.50 7.97 5.63
N ALA A 12 -1.76 8.43 5.76
CA ALA A 12 -2.44 8.51 7.04
C ALA A 12 -2.66 7.12 7.66
N GLN A 13 -3.12 6.14 6.86
CA GLN A 13 -3.26 4.75 7.30
C GLN A 13 -1.91 4.14 7.69
N MET A 14 -0.85 4.37 6.91
CA MET A 14 0.50 3.91 7.24
C MET A 14 1.00 4.47 8.57
N ARG A 15 0.77 5.77 8.81
CA ARG A 15 1.15 6.43 10.07
C ARG A 15 0.43 5.78 11.25
N GLU A 16 -0.86 5.49 11.10
CA GLU A 16 -1.66 4.90 12.16
C GLU A 16 -1.23 3.46 12.49
N LEU A 17 -1.03 2.62 11.46
CA LEU A 17 -0.51 1.26 11.63
C LEU A 17 0.84 1.26 12.37
N ARG A 18 1.73 2.19 12.02
CA ARG A 18 3.04 2.28 12.68
C ARG A 18 2.96 2.68 14.15
N LYS A 19 2.04 3.56 14.53
CA LYS A 19 1.81 3.88 15.95
C LYS A 19 1.41 2.63 16.74
N GLN A 20 0.71 1.70 16.08
CA GLN A 20 0.31 0.41 16.63
C GLN A 20 1.43 -0.66 16.55
N GLY A 21 2.64 -0.29 16.10
CA GLY A 21 3.76 -1.23 15.95
C GLY A 21 3.63 -2.18 14.76
N ILE A 22 2.73 -1.89 13.82
CA ILE A 22 2.56 -2.65 12.58
C ILE A 22 3.47 -2.05 11.51
N GLN A 23 4.22 -2.90 10.81
CA GLN A 23 4.98 -2.56 9.62
C GLN A 23 4.05 -2.60 8.41
N PRO A 24 3.75 -1.46 7.76
CA PRO A 24 3.00 -1.45 6.52
C PRO A 24 3.80 -2.14 5.41
N MET A 25 3.13 -2.90 4.56
CA MET A 25 3.78 -3.66 3.47
C MET A 25 3.00 -3.63 2.16
N LEU A 26 1.67 -3.53 2.23
CA LEU A 26 0.79 -3.67 1.07
C LEU A 26 -0.25 -2.55 1.05
N VAL A 27 -0.49 -2.00 -0.13
CA VAL A 27 -1.55 -1.03 -0.41
C VAL A 27 -2.49 -1.66 -1.41
N ARG A 28 -3.77 -1.78 -1.06
CA ARG A 28 -4.82 -2.27 -1.95
C ARG A 28 -5.71 -1.11 -2.34
N LEU A 29 -5.89 -0.92 -3.64
CA LEU A 29 -6.71 0.13 -4.21
C LEU A 29 -7.89 -0.49 -4.94
N SER A 30 -9.10 -0.03 -4.63
CA SER A 30 -10.30 -0.29 -5.43
C SER A 30 -10.11 0.18 -6.88
N ASP A 31 -11.00 -0.22 -7.80
CA ASP A 31 -10.91 0.23 -9.19
C ASP A 31 -10.90 1.76 -9.33
N LYS A 32 -11.82 2.45 -8.67
CA LYS A 32 -11.89 3.93 -8.70
C LYS A 32 -10.67 4.58 -8.04
N ALA A 33 -10.21 4.05 -6.91
CA ALA A 33 -9.00 4.54 -6.24
C ALA A 33 -7.73 4.30 -7.07
N SER A 34 -7.70 3.21 -7.85
CA SER A 34 -6.58 2.89 -8.73
C SER A 34 -6.41 3.92 -9.83
N VAL A 35 -7.52 4.30 -10.48
CA VAL A 35 -7.52 5.33 -11.54
C VAL A 35 -7.13 6.69 -10.95
N GLN A 36 -7.70 7.06 -9.80
CA GLN A 36 -7.36 8.31 -9.10
C GLN A 36 -5.88 8.36 -8.70
N PHE A 37 -5.34 7.26 -8.16
CA PHE A 37 -3.93 7.18 -7.79
C PHE A 37 -3.01 7.27 -9.01
N ALA A 38 -3.35 6.59 -10.11
CA ALA A 38 -2.59 6.70 -11.36
C ALA A 38 -2.55 8.15 -11.87
N TYR A 39 -3.69 8.84 -11.84
CA TYR A 39 -3.79 10.25 -12.19
C TYR A 39 -2.93 11.14 -11.28
N GLU A 40 -3.01 10.96 -9.95
CA GLU A 40 -2.19 11.67 -8.96
C GLU A 40 -0.69 11.43 -9.15
N ALA A 41 -0.30 10.24 -9.63
CA ALA A 41 1.09 9.88 -9.92
C ALA A 41 1.61 10.47 -11.26
N GLY A 42 0.84 11.31 -11.94
CA GLY A 42 1.23 11.97 -13.19
C GLY A 42 0.82 11.23 -14.45
N HIS A 43 0.16 10.07 -14.35
CA HIS A 43 -0.41 9.35 -15.49
C HIS A 43 -1.80 9.90 -15.78
N LYS A 44 -1.84 11.08 -16.42
CA LYS A 44 -3.06 11.86 -16.69
C LYS A 44 -4.08 11.15 -17.57
N ASP A 45 -3.69 10.07 -18.26
CA ASP A 45 -4.61 9.19 -18.99
C ASP A 45 -5.35 8.19 -18.08
N GLY A 46 -5.05 8.19 -16.77
CA GLY A 46 -5.68 7.31 -15.79
C GLY A 46 -5.35 5.82 -15.98
N ARG A 47 -4.37 5.50 -16.84
CA ARG A 47 -4.01 4.12 -17.14
C ARG A 47 -3.23 3.49 -16.00
N VAL A 48 -3.92 2.68 -15.22
CA VAL A 48 -3.37 1.87 -14.13
C VAL A 48 -2.18 1.02 -14.56
N SER A 49 -2.14 0.54 -15.82
CA SER A 49 -1.02 -0.26 -16.34
C SER A 49 0.33 0.47 -16.31
N ASN A 50 0.30 1.80 -16.38
CA ASN A 50 1.50 2.63 -16.38
C ASN A 50 1.83 3.18 -14.97
N ALA A 51 0.95 2.92 -13.99
CA ALA A 51 1.09 3.46 -12.65
C ALA A 51 2.23 2.77 -11.85
N PRO A 52 2.78 3.44 -10.81
CA PRO A 52 3.85 2.88 -10.00
C PRO A 52 3.47 1.55 -9.34
N LYS A 53 4.33 0.54 -9.40
CA LYS A 53 4.08 -0.75 -8.71
C LYS A 53 4.30 -0.70 -7.20
N LEU A 54 5.04 0.31 -6.73
CA LEU A 54 5.40 0.51 -5.34
C LEU A 54 4.93 1.87 -4.87
N PHE A 55 4.39 1.90 -3.66
CA PHE A 55 4.12 3.12 -2.93
C PHE A 55 5.36 3.51 -2.13
N SER A 56 5.95 4.65 -2.47
CA SER A 56 6.99 5.29 -1.67
C SER A 56 6.34 6.27 -0.69
N GLY A 57 6.25 5.87 0.57
CA GLY A 57 5.79 6.71 1.68
C GLY A 57 6.95 7.05 2.61
N PRO A 58 6.76 7.99 3.57
CA PRO A 58 7.81 8.33 4.54
C PRO A 58 8.32 7.06 5.23
N TYR A 59 9.55 6.64 4.98
CA TYR A 59 10.17 5.44 5.58
C TYR A 59 9.50 4.07 5.25
N CYS A 60 8.63 3.94 4.23
CA CYS A 60 8.15 2.63 3.71
C CYS A 60 8.26 2.59 2.18
N LEU A 61 8.68 1.44 1.66
CA LEU A 61 8.28 1.00 0.32
C LEU A 61 7.28 -0.14 0.48
N CYS A 62 6.08 0.08 -0.03
CA CYS A 62 4.95 -0.82 0.16
C CYS A 62 4.43 -1.24 -1.23
N HIS A 63 4.10 -2.52 -1.45
CA HIS A 63 3.60 -3.00 -2.75
C HIS A 63 2.19 -2.47 -3.01
N ILE A 64 1.82 -2.23 -4.28
CA ILE A 64 0.46 -1.78 -4.65
C ILE A 64 -0.27 -2.87 -5.43
N ILE A 65 -1.43 -3.28 -4.93
CA ILE A 65 -2.42 -4.04 -5.68
C ILE A 65 -3.48 -3.06 -6.18
N TYR A 66 -3.62 -3.00 -7.50
CA TYR A 66 -4.63 -2.21 -8.17
C TYR A 66 -5.89 -3.02 -8.45
N ARG A 67 -7.01 -2.31 -8.55
CA ARG A 67 -8.34 -2.83 -8.89
C ARG A 67 -8.77 -4.00 -8.02
N ASP A 68 -8.44 -3.94 -6.74
CA ASP A 68 -8.83 -4.96 -5.78
C ASP A 68 -10.35 -4.86 -5.49
N PRO A 69 -11.14 -5.89 -5.86
CA PRO A 69 -12.59 -5.85 -5.66
C PRO A 69 -12.99 -5.99 -4.18
N THR A 70 -12.07 -6.41 -3.31
CA THR A 70 -12.34 -6.61 -1.88
C THR A 70 -12.28 -5.32 -1.06
N VAL A 71 -11.80 -4.22 -1.66
CA VAL A 71 -11.59 -2.95 -0.96
C VAL A 71 -12.53 -1.88 -1.52
N LYS A 72 -13.21 -1.15 -0.63
CA LYS A 72 -14.16 -0.10 -1.02
C LYS A 72 -13.49 1.14 -1.61
N TRP A 73 -12.26 1.43 -1.18
CA TRP A 73 -11.52 2.62 -1.60
C TRP A 73 -10.00 2.39 -1.61
N ALA A 74 -9.30 2.66 -0.51
CA ALA A 74 -7.88 2.35 -0.31
C ALA A 74 -7.68 1.69 1.06
N LYS A 75 -6.82 0.66 1.12
CA LYS A 75 -6.51 -0.02 2.37
C LYS A 75 -5.03 -0.33 2.44
N VAL A 76 -4.42 -0.04 3.59
CA VAL A 76 -3.04 -0.43 3.89
C VAL A 76 -3.06 -1.65 4.80
N GLU A 77 -2.27 -2.65 4.44
CA GLU A 77 -2.08 -3.88 5.20
C GLU A 77 -0.61 -4.03 5.60
N GLY A 78 -0.41 -4.79 6.67
CA GLY A 78 0.89 -4.99 7.26
C GLY A 78 0.84 -6.02 8.38
N ILE A 79 2.00 -6.30 8.95
CA ILE A 79 2.16 -7.25 10.07
C ILE A 79 2.89 -6.59 11.24
N PRO A 80 2.81 -7.13 12.46
CA PRO A 80 3.60 -6.65 13.58
C PRO A 80 5.08 -6.54 13.23
N LYS A 81 5.71 -5.41 13.60
CA LYS A 81 7.12 -5.12 13.24
C LYS A 81 8.09 -6.20 13.73
N LYS A 82 7.81 -6.83 14.88
CA LYS A 82 8.60 -7.95 15.42
C LYS A 82 8.54 -9.16 14.51
N GLU A 83 7.36 -9.48 13.98
CA GLU A 83 7.16 -10.59 13.06
C GLU A 83 7.83 -10.32 11.71
N PHE A 84 7.71 -9.09 11.21
CA PHE A 84 8.42 -8.66 10.00
C PHE A 84 9.95 -8.83 10.13
N GLN A 85 10.52 -8.40 11.25
CA GLN A 85 11.96 -8.56 11.52
C GLN A 85 12.36 -10.03 11.63
N LYS A 86 11.54 -10.85 12.30
CA LYS A 86 11.77 -12.30 12.40
C LYS A 86 11.80 -12.96 11.02
N MET A 87 10.81 -12.71 10.17
CA MET A 87 10.76 -13.27 8.82
C MET A 87 11.96 -12.83 7.98
N ARG A 88 12.36 -11.55 8.07
CA ARG A 88 13.56 -11.05 7.38
C ARG A 88 14.84 -11.74 7.86
N ASN A 89 14.99 -11.96 9.16
CA ASN A 89 16.16 -12.65 9.72
C ASN A 89 16.20 -14.13 9.30
N GLU A 90 15.04 -14.75 9.08
CA GLU A 90 14.91 -16.11 8.55
C GLU A 90 15.09 -16.18 7.01
N GLY A 91 15.39 -15.06 6.34
CA GLY A 91 15.54 -15.00 4.89
C GLY A 91 14.22 -15.14 4.11
N LYS A 92 13.07 -15.02 4.79
CA LYS A 92 11.74 -15.08 4.17
C LYS A 92 11.31 -13.71 3.68
N ASP A 93 10.67 -13.69 2.52
CA ASP A 93 9.97 -12.50 2.02
C ASP A 93 8.54 -12.48 2.59
N PRO A 94 8.19 -11.52 3.46
CA PRO A 94 6.84 -11.44 4.03
C PRO A 94 5.74 -11.20 3.00
N LEU A 95 6.03 -10.47 1.90
CA LEU A 95 5.05 -10.23 0.84
C LEU A 95 4.71 -11.53 0.14
N ARG A 96 5.73 -12.28 -0.28
CA ARG A 96 5.55 -13.58 -0.94
C ARG A 96 4.90 -14.60 -0.01
N THR A 97 5.32 -14.63 1.25
CA THR A 97 4.87 -15.64 2.21
C THR A 97 3.42 -15.43 2.64
N LEU A 98 3.00 -14.19 2.86
CA LEU A 98 1.68 -13.88 3.42
C LEU A 98 0.64 -13.52 2.36
N TYR A 99 1.08 -12.97 1.23
CA TYR A 99 0.18 -12.44 0.20
C TYR A 99 0.33 -13.14 -1.14
N GLY A 100 1.32 -14.03 -1.31
CA GLY A 100 1.53 -14.78 -2.57
C GLY A 100 1.97 -13.92 -3.74
N ILE A 101 2.50 -12.72 -3.47
CA ILE A 101 2.97 -11.73 -4.45
C ILE A 101 4.45 -11.97 -4.79
#